data_AF-A0A5D2LPH0-F1
#
_entry.id   AF-A0A5D2LPH0-F1
#
_cell.length_a   1.000
_cell.length_b   1.000
_cell.length_c   1.000
_cell.angle_alpha   90.00
_cell.angle_beta   90.00
_cell.angle_gamma   90.00
#
_symmetry.space_group_name_H-M   'P 1'
#
loop_
_entity.id
_entity.type
_entity.pdbx_description
1 polymer ?
#
loop_
_entity_poly.entity_id
_entity_poly.type
_entity_poly.pdbx_seq_one_letter_code
_entity_poly.pdbx_strand_id
1 'polypeptide(L)'
;MPGPFSFLSRKKPTSLPFKDYYENWFNTLKNTLLPLLHQSLSSPSPSLLPFRRDLLLQHFLFYYDSLDQAAAVDVSQILFPSWRNSLETPFLFLGDLHPYLFTNLLRSFIDAANNNKTQNPESLDKPYQVFTAWINPPEKLILRIEQIECGLRLMVPSLISRVRKVQAAFIRKVAEKWDSNEGFKKKGIREAVKAEMEEMLDVLMGANRLRRSVIIEIVNAANVYQGALFLEGLAQFLVGFKDTALVGEFRRCKMMMMMDINGGGTHWGF
;
A
#
# COMPACT_ATOMS: atom_id res chain seq x y z
N MET A 1 51.46 -15.23 -10.35
CA MET A 1 51.26 -13.81 -9.96
C MET A 1 51.40 -13.01 -11.24
N PRO A 2 50.31 -12.89 -12.02
CA PRO A 2 49.18 -11.98 -11.80
C PRO A 2 47.85 -12.75 -11.62
N GLY A 3 46.85 -12.14 -10.97
CA GLY A 3 45.55 -12.75 -10.70
C GLY A 3 44.62 -12.71 -11.93
N PRO A 4 43.86 -13.78 -12.23
CA PRO A 4 43.03 -13.81 -13.43
C PRO A 4 41.54 -13.77 -13.07
N PHE A 5 40.96 -12.62 -12.75
CA PHE A 5 39.53 -12.40 -12.99
C PHE A 5 39.25 -10.92 -13.24
N SER A 6 39.22 -10.56 -14.53
CA SER A 6 38.64 -9.31 -15.02
C SER A 6 37.72 -9.61 -16.19
N PHE A 7 36.61 -10.34 -15.95
CA PHE A 7 35.52 -10.42 -16.92
C PHE A 7 34.20 -10.63 -16.18
N LEU A 8 33.60 -9.50 -15.81
CA LEU A 8 32.18 -9.16 -15.91
C LEU A 8 31.96 -7.95 -14.98
N SER A 9 32.47 -6.80 -15.43
CA SER A 9 31.85 -5.53 -15.07
C SER A 9 30.46 -5.56 -15.71
N ARG A 10 29.51 -6.23 -15.04
CA ARG A 10 28.10 -5.92 -15.21
C ARG A 10 28.07 -4.44 -14.85
N LYS A 11 27.81 -3.55 -15.81
CA LYS A 11 27.38 -2.19 -15.48
C LYS A 11 26.38 -2.40 -14.35
N LYS A 12 26.70 -1.95 -13.13
CA LYS A 12 25.69 -1.87 -12.07
C LYS A 12 24.54 -1.19 -12.80
N PRO A 13 23.34 -1.80 -12.92
CA PRO A 13 22.23 -0.96 -13.29
C PRO A 13 22.30 0.13 -12.24
N THR A 14 22.45 1.38 -12.66
CA THR A 14 22.05 2.53 -11.87
C THR A 14 20.55 2.40 -11.69
N SER A 15 20.14 1.33 -10.99
CA SER A 15 18.83 1.12 -10.45
C SER A 15 18.76 2.23 -9.44
N LEU A 16 18.09 3.33 -9.81
CA LEU A 16 17.61 4.25 -8.80
C LEU A 16 16.98 3.38 -7.70
N PRO A 17 17.37 3.55 -6.43
CA PRO A 17 16.62 2.97 -5.33
C PRO A 17 15.13 3.23 -5.54
N PHE A 18 14.27 2.22 -5.35
CA PHE A 18 12.83 2.41 -5.56
C PHE A 18 12.26 3.58 -4.74
N LYS A 19 12.92 3.91 -3.63
CA LYS A 19 12.69 5.14 -2.84
C LYS A 19 12.61 6.40 -3.70
N ASP A 20 13.55 6.63 -4.60
CA ASP A 20 13.61 7.87 -5.39
C ASP A 20 12.45 7.93 -6.38
N TYR A 21 12.10 6.79 -6.98
CA TYR A 21 10.89 6.65 -7.79
C TYR A 21 9.63 6.92 -6.97
N TYR A 22 9.52 6.32 -5.79
CA TYR A 22 8.38 6.51 -4.88
C TYR A 22 8.21 7.98 -4.49
N GLU A 23 9.30 8.68 -4.18
CA GLU A 23 9.26 10.11 -3.84
C GLU A 23 8.74 10.95 -5.01
N ASN A 24 9.20 10.69 -6.24
CA ASN A 24 8.69 11.37 -7.42
C ASN A 24 7.21 11.05 -7.69
N TRP A 25 6.84 9.78 -7.60
CA TRP A 25 5.46 9.31 -7.75
C TRP A 25 4.53 9.97 -6.73
N PHE A 26 4.96 10.05 -5.47
CA PHE A 26 4.21 10.65 -4.38
C PHE A 26 4.10 12.17 -4.55
N ASN A 27 5.17 12.85 -4.97
CA ASN A 27 5.14 14.28 -5.24
C ASN A 27 4.20 14.62 -6.40
N THR A 28 4.16 13.79 -7.44
CA THR A 28 3.21 13.92 -8.56
C THR A 28 1.76 13.73 -8.07
N LEU A 29 1.52 12.71 -7.24
CA LEU A 29 0.22 12.48 -6.62
C LEU A 29 -0.25 13.71 -5.81
N LYS A 30 0.58 14.17 -4.88
CA LYS A 30 0.27 15.24 -3.93
C LYS A 30 0.14 16.61 -4.57
N ASN A 31 1.10 16.99 -5.42
CA ASN A 31 1.24 18.37 -5.88
C ASN A 31 0.59 18.62 -7.24
N THR A 32 0.19 17.57 -7.97
CA THR A 32 -0.39 17.70 -9.31
C THR A 32 -1.74 17.01 -9.41
N LEU A 33 -1.79 15.68 -9.27
CA LEU A 33 -2.99 14.92 -9.60
C LEU A 33 -4.13 15.14 -8.61
N LEU A 34 -3.84 15.12 -7.31
CA LEU A 34 -4.84 15.38 -6.27
C LEU A 34 -5.45 16.79 -6.39
N PRO A 35 -4.67 17.88 -6.49
CA PRO A 35 -5.21 19.22 -6.73
C PRO A 35 -6.06 19.34 -8.00
N LEU A 36 -5.63 18.71 -9.10
CA LEU A 36 -6.40 18.70 -10.34
C LEU A 36 -7.74 17.99 -10.15
N LEU A 37 -7.77 16.82 -9.50
CA LEU A 37 -9.01 16.12 -9.27
C LEU A 37 -9.94 16.92 -8.35
N HIS A 38 -9.39 17.49 -7.28
CA HIS A 38 -10.10 18.35 -6.34
C HIS A 38 -10.76 19.54 -7.05
N GLN A 39 -10.01 20.23 -7.92
CA GLN A 39 -10.55 21.34 -8.72
C GLN A 39 -11.74 20.92 -9.59
N SER A 40 -11.71 19.71 -10.16
CA SER A 40 -12.83 19.21 -10.94
C SER A 40 -14.03 18.84 -10.07
N LEU A 41 -13.82 18.29 -8.87
CA LEU A 41 -14.89 17.99 -7.93
C LEU A 41 -15.54 19.24 -7.35
N SER A 42 -14.81 20.35 -7.26
CA SER A 42 -15.34 21.64 -6.82
C SER A 42 -15.94 22.49 -7.95
N SER A 43 -15.83 22.06 -9.22
CA SER A 43 -16.36 22.81 -10.37
C SER A 43 -17.86 22.58 -10.55
N PRO A 44 -18.67 23.63 -10.78
CA PRO A 44 -20.09 23.49 -11.11
C PRO A 44 -20.33 22.84 -12.48
N SER A 45 -19.31 22.81 -13.36
CA SER A 45 -19.34 22.10 -14.65
C SER A 45 -18.06 21.27 -14.81
N PRO A 46 -18.05 20.01 -14.34
CA PRO A 46 -16.84 19.23 -14.19
C PRO A 46 -16.51 18.42 -15.46
N SER A 47 -16.38 19.09 -16.62
CA SER A 47 -16.16 18.44 -17.92
C SER A 47 -14.89 17.57 -17.99
N LEU A 48 -13.87 17.91 -17.22
CA LEU A 48 -12.59 17.20 -17.14
C LEU A 48 -12.57 16.08 -16.08
N LEU A 49 -13.65 15.89 -15.31
CA LEU A 49 -13.67 14.94 -14.20
C LEU A 49 -13.44 13.48 -14.63
N PRO A 50 -14.07 12.95 -15.70
CA PRO A 50 -13.77 11.59 -16.16
C PRO A 50 -12.29 11.41 -16.51
N PHE A 51 -11.72 12.37 -17.23
CA PHE A 51 -10.31 12.34 -17.63
C PHE A 51 -9.37 12.38 -16.40
N ARG A 52 -9.62 13.28 -15.45
CA ARG A 52 -8.78 13.40 -14.24
C ARG A 52 -8.94 12.21 -13.29
N ARG A 53 -10.14 11.61 -13.20
CA ARG A 53 -10.37 10.34 -12.52
C ARG A 53 -9.50 9.24 -13.12
N ASP A 54 -9.53 9.09 -14.44
CA ASP A 54 -8.77 8.03 -15.12
C ASP A 54 -7.27 8.26 -15.03
N LEU A 55 -6.82 9.51 -15.13
CA LEU A 55 -5.42 9.86 -14.92
C LEU A 55 -4.93 9.45 -13.52
N LEU A 56 -5.71 9.72 -12.48
CA LEU A 56 -5.36 9.33 -11.12
C LEU A 56 -5.43 7.81 -10.90
N LEU A 57 -6.42 7.12 -11.49
CA LEU A 57 -6.48 5.67 -11.48
C LEU A 57 -5.21 5.07 -12.10
N GLN A 58 -4.84 5.51 -13.30
CA GLN A 58 -3.64 5.02 -13.99
C GLN A 58 -2.37 5.29 -13.17
N HIS A 59 -2.28 6.43 -12.49
CA HIS A 59 -1.15 6.73 -11.59
C HIS A 59 -1.02 5.71 -10.44
N PHE A 60 -2.14 5.26 -9.87
CA PHE A 60 -2.15 4.18 -8.86
C PHE A 60 -1.80 2.82 -9.44
N LEU A 61 -2.24 2.50 -10.66
CA LEU A 61 -1.94 1.21 -11.28
C LEU A 61 -0.46 1.12 -11.68
N PHE A 62 0.07 2.19 -12.28
CA PHE A 62 1.47 2.29 -12.69
C PHE A 62 2.43 2.20 -11.51
N TYR A 63 2.02 2.64 -10.33
CA TYR A 63 2.76 2.44 -9.09
C TYR A 63 3.04 0.95 -8.83
N TYR A 64 2.01 0.11 -8.90
CA TYR A 64 2.15 -1.33 -8.66
C TYR A 64 2.91 -2.04 -9.77
N ASP A 65 2.80 -1.59 -11.02
CA ASP A 65 3.63 -2.10 -12.12
C ASP A 65 5.12 -1.78 -11.90
N SER A 66 5.41 -0.56 -11.43
CA SER A 66 6.79 -0.15 -11.12
C SER A 66 7.33 -0.89 -9.90
N LEU A 67 6.48 -1.17 -8.92
CA LEU A 67 6.82 -1.94 -7.73
C LEU A 67 7.10 -3.42 -8.07
N ASP A 68 6.33 -4.01 -8.99
CA ASP A 68 6.60 -5.34 -9.56
C ASP A 68 7.96 -5.37 -10.30
N GLN A 69 8.26 -4.35 -11.13
CA GLN A 69 9.53 -4.24 -11.85
C GLN A 69 10.73 -4.10 -10.90
N ALA A 70 10.61 -3.27 -9.86
CA ALA A 70 11.68 -3.12 -8.87
C ALA A 70 11.89 -4.38 -8.04
N ALA A 71 10.81 -5.07 -7.68
CA ALA A 71 10.89 -6.35 -6.97
C ALA A 71 11.58 -7.45 -7.79
N ALA A 72 11.39 -7.45 -9.11
CA ALA A 72 12.05 -8.40 -10.01
C ALA A 72 13.58 -8.20 -10.05
N VAL A 73 14.07 -6.99 -9.75
CA VAL A 73 15.50 -6.71 -9.59
C VAL A 73 15.97 -7.10 -8.19
N ASP A 74 15.26 -6.65 -7.15
CA ASP A 74 15.56 -6.92 -5.75
C ASP A 74 14.31 -6.80 -4.87
N VAL A 75 13.68 -7.93 -4.57
CA VAL A 75 12.46 -8.01 -3.76
C VAL A 75 12.66 -7.47 -2.34
N SER A 76 13.88 -7.52 -1.80
CA SER A 76 14.17 -7.10 -0.43
C SER A 76 13.95 -5.61 -0.22
N GLN A 77 14.17 -4.79 -1.24
CA GLN A 77 13.92 -3.34 -1.18
C GLN A 77 12.44 -3.06 -0.94
N ILE A 78 11.55 -3.90 -1.49
CA ILE A 78 10.10 -3.72 -1.39
C ILE A 78 9.54 -4.33 -0.10
N LEU A 79 10.04 -5.49 0.32
CA LEU A 79 9.62 -6.14 1.56
C LEU A 79 10.09 -5.37 2.81
N PHE A 80 11.20 -4.64 2.70
CA PHE A 80 11.77 -3.84 3.78
C PHE A 80 11.97 -2.37 3.33
N PRO A 81 10.86 -1.64 3.09
CA PRO A 81 10.93 -0.35 2.42
C PRO A 81 11.47 0.75 3.35
N SER A 82 12.58 1.38 2.97
CA SER A 82 13.22 2.46 3.74
C SER A 82 12.54 3.83 3.61
N TRP A 83 11.60 3.97 2.67
CA TRP A 83 10.86 5.21 2.38
C TRP A 83 9.49 5.28 3.06
N ARG A 84 9.08 4.19 3.74
CA ARG A 84 7.85 4.13 4.52
C ARG A 84 8.14 4.54 5.96
N ASN A 85 7.19 5.23 6.58
CA ASN A 85 7.32 5.66 7.97
C ASN A 85 6.51 4.77 8.93
N SER A 86 6.75 4.90 10.23
CA SER A 86 6.15 4.02 11.24
C SER A 86 4.63 4.14 11.37
N LEU A 87 4.04 5.27 10.95
CA LEU A 87 2.60 5.46 10.91
C LEU A 87 1.95 4.63 9.79
N GLU A 88 2.69 4.42 8.68
CA GLU A 88 2.23 3.63 7.53
C GLU A 88 2.26 2.13 7.83
N THR A 89 3.23 1.68 8.64
CA THR A 89 3.53 0.26 8.88
C THR A 89 2.32 -0.61 9.23
N PRO A 90 1.37 -0.20 10.11
CA PRO A 90 0.20 -1.00 10.45
C PRO A 90 -0.74 -1.28 9.26
N PHE A 91 -0.67 -0.46 8.22
CA PHE A 91 -1.51 -0.59 7.02
C PHE A 91 -0.83 -1.40 5.92
N LEU A 92 0.43 -1.81 6.11
CA LEU A 92 1.18 -2.57 5.12
C LEU A 92 0.94 -4.08 5.26
N PHE A 93 0.92 -4.76 4.13
CA PHE A 93 0.78 -6.19 3.97
C PHE A 93 1.65 -6.58 2.78
N LEU A 94 2.73 -7.36 2.91
CA LEU A 94 3.59 -7.73 1.76
C LEU A 94 4.04 -6.50 0.94
N GLY A 95 4.82 -5.62 1.57
CA GLY A 95 5.48 -4.48 0.95
C GLY A 95 4.64 -3.21 0.72
N ASP A 96 3.31 -3.31 0.71
CA ASP A 96 2.43 -2.16 0.44
C ASP A 96 1.05 -2.29 1.12
N LEU A 97 0.14 -1.33 0.90
CA LEU A 97 -1.18 -1.25 1.53
C LEU A 97 -1.94 -2.57 1.53
N HIS A 98 -2.60 -2.88 2.64
CA HIS A 98 -3.49 -4.01 2.76
C HIS A 98 -4.69 -3.86 1.81
N PRO A 99 -5.06 -4.85 0.97
CA PRO A 99 -6.17 -4.73 0.01
C PRO A 99 -7.54 -4.35 0.63
N TYR A 100 -7.88 -4.87 1.82
CA TYR A 100 -9.07 -4.43 2.57
C TYR A 100 -9.13 -2.94 2.88
N LEU A 101 -8.00 -2.22 2.87
CA LEU A 101 -8.01 -0.79 3.10
C LEU A 101 -8.88 -0.07 2.08
N PHE A 102 -8.86 -0.52 0.82
CA PHE A 102 -9.66 0.08 -0.25
C PHE A 102 -11.16 -0.07 0.00
N THR A 103 -11.62 -1.26 0.41
CA THR A 103 -13.04 -1.49 0.70
C THR A 103 -13.45 -0.82 2.01
N ASN A 104 -12.60 -0.85 3.04
CA ASN A 104 -12.88 -0.18 4.31
C ASN A 104 -13.00 1.33 4.16
N LEU A 105 -12.11 1.94 3.34
CA LEU A 105 -12.17 3.36 3.03
C LEU A 105 -13.48 3.70 2.32
N LEU A 106 -13.86 2.91 1.32
CA LEU A 106 -15.12 3.10 0.60
C LEU A 106 -16.34 2.97 1.52
N ARG A 107 -16.38 1.96 2.39
CA ARG A 107 -17.43 1.78 3.41
C ARG A 107 -17.50 2.99 4.34
N SER A 108 -16.35 3.50 4.79
CA SER A 108 -16.30 4.68 5.66
C SER A 108 -16.92 5.92 5.01
N PHE A 109 -16.78 6.11 3.69
CA PHE A 109 -17.43 7.21 2.97
C PHE A 109 -18.95 7.05 2.91
N ILE A 110 -19.42 5.83 2.66
CA ILE A 110 -20.86 5.49 2.63
C ILE A 110 -21.48 5.70 4.02
N ASP A 111 -20.82 5.19 5.06
CA ASP A 111 -21.30 5.29 6.43
C ASP A 111 -21.32 6.74 6.90
N ALA A 112 -20.26 7.51 6.64
CA ALA A 112 -20.20 8.93 6.98
C ALA A 112 -21.29 9.75 6.29
N ALA A 113 -21.61 9.46 5.03
CA ALA A 113 -22.66 10.15 4.30
C ALA A 113 -24.08 9.83 4.83
N ASN A 114 -24.33 8.56 5.18
CA ASN A 114 -25.65 8.14 5.66
C ASN A 114 -25.91 8.51 7.14
N ASN A 115 -24.85 8.72 7.93
CA ASN A 115 -24.96 9.18 9.32
C ASN A 115 -25.16 10.70 9.44
N ASN A 116 -24.62 11.49 8.48
CA ASN A 116 -24.73 12.95 8.46
C ASN A 116 -26.01 13.44 7.74
N LYS A 117 -27.19 13.03 8.21
CA LYS A 117 -28.50 13.36 7.59
C LYS A 117 -28.95 14.82 7.74
N THR A 118 -28.15 15.68 8.38
CA THR A 118 -28.56 17.00 8.90
C THR A 118 -27.95 18.22 8.20
N GLN A 119 -27.13 18.05 7.15
CA GLN A 119 -26.58 19.22 6.44
C GLN A 119 -27.59 19.77 5.43
N ASN A 120 -27.97 21.04 5.60
CA ASN A 120 -28.84 21.75 4.67
C ASN A 120 -28.14 21.87 3.29
N PRO A 121 -28.78 21.45 2.18
CA PRO A 121 -28.18 21.49 0.86
C PRO A 121 -27.83 22.91 0.38
N GLU A 122 -28.45 23.94 0.98
CA GLU A 122 -28.29 25.36 0.63
C GLU A 122 -27.00 26.00 1.18
N SER A 123 -26.24 25.33 2.04
CA SER A 123 -25.00 25.86 2.65
C SER A 123 -23.71 25.30 2.04
N LEU A 124 -23.77 24.68 0.86
CA LEU A 124 -22.68 23.88 0.33
C LEU A 124 -21.95 24.56 -0.84
N ASP A 125 -20.66 24.80 -0.65
CA ASP A 125 -19.71 25.23 -1.70
C ASP A 125 -19.43 24.14 -2.76
N LYS A 126 -20.01 22.94 -2.61
CA LYS A 126 -19.73 21.79 -3.48
C LYS A 126 -20.91 21.44 -4.41
N PRO A 127 -20.64 20.97 -5.64
CA PRO A 127 -21.68 20.47 -6.55
C PRO A 127 -22.54 19.39 -5.90
N TYR A 128 -23.86 19.42 -6.15
CA TYR A 128 -24.82 18.50 -5.56
C TYR A 128 -24.45 17.03 -5.76
N GLN A 129 -23.99 16.67 -6.98
CA GLN A 129 -23.58 15.30 -7.32
C GLN A 129 -22.40 14.79 -6.48
N VAL A 130 -21.52 15.71 -6.06
CA VAL A 130 -20.37 15.40 -5.20
C VAL A 130 -20.82 15.24 -3.75
N PHE A 131 -21.70 16.12 -3.29
CA PHE A 131 -22.26 16.07 -1.94
C PHE A 131 -23.08 14.79 -1.70
N THR A 132 -23.94 14.42 -2.65
CA THR A 132 -24.83 13.26 -2.50
C THR A 132 -24.26 11.96 -3.03
N ALA A 133 -23.00 11.94 -3.51
CA ALA A 133 -22.41 10.78 -4.19
C ALA A 133 -22.50 9.47 -3.40
N TRP A 134 -22.40 9.56 -2.07
CA TRP A 134 -22.37 8.41 -1.15
C TRP A 134 -23.68 8.20 -0.38
N ILE A 135 -24.66 9.10 -0.53
CA ILE A 135 -25.97 8.97 0.10
C ILE A 135 -26.76 7.92 -0.66
N ASN A 136 -27.26 6.89 0.05
CA ASN A 136 -28.03 5.78 -0.55
C ASN A 136 -27.38 5.22 -1.83
N PRO A 137 -26.16 4.65 -1.74
CA PRO A 137 -25.44 4.19 -2.92
C PRO A 137 -26.23 3.11 -3.68
N PRO A 138 -26.06 3.00 -5.01
CA PRO A 138 -26.76 2.00 -5.80
C PRO A 138 -26.52 0.58 -5.27
N GLU A 139 -27.57 -0.26 -5.25
CA GLU A 139 -27.47 -1.66 -4.80
C GLU A 139 -26.37 -2.43 -5.54
N LYS A 140 -26.23 -2.18 -6.85
CA LYS A 140 -25.16 -2.76 -7.67
C LYS A 140 -23.76 -2.47 -7.13
N LEU A 141 -23.52 -1.26 -6.61
CA LEU A 141 -22.23 -0.89 -6.02
C LEU A 141 -22.01 -1.67 -4.72
N ILE A 142 -23.02 -1.75 -3.85
CA ILE A 142 -22.94 -2.51 -2.60
C ILE A 142 -22.66 -4.00 -2.85
N LEU A 143 -23.43 -4.62 -3.74
CA LEU A 143 -23.23 -6.03 -4.14
C LEU A 143 -21.81 -6.25 -4.69
N ARG A 144 -21.28 -5.29 -5.47
CA ARG A 144 -19.93 -5.42 -6.00
C ARG A 144 -18.87 -5.32 -4.92
N ILE A 145 -19.04 -4.44 -3.93
CA ILE A 145 -18.14 -4.34 -2.77
C ILE A 145 -18.13 -5.66 -1.99
N GLU A 146 -19.30 -6.23 -1.73
CA GLU A 146 -19.43 -7.51 -1.01
C GLU A 146 -18.73 -8.66 -1.76
N GLN A 147 -18.84 -8.70 -3.09
CA GLN A 147 -18.13 -9.67 -3.93
C GLN A 147 -16.61 -9.51 -3.84
N ILE A 148 -16.11 -8.26 -3.87
CA ILE A 148 -14.69 -7.97 -3.70
C ILE A 148 -14.24 -8.44 -2.31
N GLU A 149 -14.98 -8.12 -1.25
CA GLU A 149 -14.70 -8.53 0.13
C GLU A 149 -14.72 -10.06 0.30
N CYS A 150 -15.66 -10.76 -0.34
CA CYS A 150 -15.67 -12.23 -0.44
C CYS A 150 -14.37 -12.76 -1.06
N GLY A 151 -13.94 -12.18 -2.20
CA GLY A 151 -12.69 -12.56 -2.85
C GLY A 151 -11.47 -12.32 -1.96
N LEU A 152 -11.42 -11.17 -1.29
CA LEU A 152 -10.35 -10.85 -0.34
C LEU A 152 -10.27 -11.84 0.83
N ARG A 153 -11.42 -12.34 1.33
CA ARG A 153 -11.47 -13.35 2.40
C ARG A 153 -10.84 -14.68 2.00
N LEU A 154 -10.75 -14.98 0.72
CA LEU A 154 -10.09 -16.17 0.20
C LEU A 154 -8.62 -15.90 -0.16
N MET A 155 -8.37 -14.79 -0.84
CA MET A 155 -7.06 -14.51 -1.44
C MET A 155 -6.03 -14.05 -0.41
N VAL A 156 -6.40 -13.19 0.55
CA VAL A 156 -5.45 -12.67 1.55
C VAL A 156 -4.91 -13.80 2.45
N PRO A 157 -5.74 -14.70 3.04
CA PRO A 157 -5.23 -15.82 3.82
C PRO A 157 -4.38 -16.81 3.00
N SER A 158 -4.72 -16.99 1.71
CA SER A 158 -3.92 -17.83 0.82
C SER A 158 -2.50 -17.28 0.62
N LEU A 159 -2.36 -15.98 0.39
CA LEU A 159 -1.05 -15.30 0.31
C LEU A 159 -0.27 -15.42 1.63
N ILE A 160 -0.93 -15.20 2.77
CA ILE A 160 -0.32 -15.34 4.10
C ILE A 160 0.17 -16.78 4.32
N SER A 161 -0.63 -17.78 3.95
CA SER A 161 -0.25 -19.19 4.05
C SER A 161 0.99 -19.50 3.23
N ARG A 162 1.08 -18.97 2.00
CA ARG A 162 2.27 -19.11 1.15
C ARG A 162 3.51 -18.51 1.81
N VAL A 163 3.41 -17.28 2.34
CA VAL A 163 4.54 -16.62 3.05
C VAL A 163 5.02 -17.47 4.21
N ARG A 164 4.10 -17.96 5.06
CA ARG A 164 4.46 -18.82 6.20
C ARG A 164 5.17 -20.10 5.76
N LYS A 165 4.72 -20.72 4.67
CA LYS A 165 5.36 -21.92 4.11
C LYS A 165 6.77 -21.62 3.58
N VAL A 166 6.93 -20.50 2.87
CA VAL A 166 8.23 -20.06 2.32
C VAL A 166 9.22 -19.80 3.45
N GLN A 167 8.82 -19.03 4.46
CA GLN A 167 9.65 -18.72 5.62
C GLN A 167 10.00 -19.97 6.44
N ALA A 168 9.04 -20.87 6.67
CA ALA A 168 9.30 -22.13 7.38
C ALA A 168 10.28 -23.03 6.60
N ALA A 169 10.15 -23.09 5.27
CA ALA A 169 11.07 -23.83 4.41
C ALA A 169 12.48 -23.23 4.42
N PHE A 170 12.59 -21.90 4.43
CA PHE A 170 13.87 -21.20 4.57
C PHE A 170 14.55 -21.52 5.91
N ILE A 171 13.85 -21.36 7.04
CA ILE A 171 14.39 -21.63 8.38
C ILE A 171 14.89 -23.06 8.48
N ARG A 172 14.11 -24.03 7.99
CA ARG A 172 14.52 -25.44 7.96
C ARG A 172 15.80 -25.66 7.14
N LYS A 173 15.88 -25.09 5.93
CA LYS A 173 17.10 -25.19 5.09
C LYS A 173 18.31 -24.57 5.76
N VAL A 174 18.15 -23.43 6.44
CA VAL A 174 19.24 -22.78 7.18
C VAL A 174 19.69 -23.65 8.36
N ALA A 175 18.76 -24.21 9.13
CA ALA A 175 19.04 -25.09 10.25
C ALA A 175 19.80 -26.35 9.83
N GLU A 176 19.38 -27.02 8.74
CA GLU A 176 20.06 -28.20 8.18
C GLU A 176 21.52 -27.94 7.77
N LYS A 177 21.85 -26.70 7.42
CA LYS A 177 23.20 -26.29 7.00
C LYS A 177 24.02 -25.65 8.12
N TRP A 178 23.46 -25.53 9.33
CA TRP A 178 24.08 -24.80 10.42
C TRP A 178 25.34 -25.48 10.96
N ASP A 179 25.34 -26.82 11.01
CA ASP A 179 26.42 -27.66 11.53
C ASP A 179 27.44 -28.10 10.46
N SER A 180 27.35 -27.53 9.25
CA SER A 180 28.28 -27.81 8.16
C SER A 180 29.57 -26.99 8.27
N ASN A 181 30.68 -27.48 7.69
CA ASN A 181 31.91 -26.71 7.52
C ASN A 181 31.64 -25.29 6.98
N GLU A 182 32.37 -24.27 7.46
CA GLU A 182 32.05 -22.85 7.20
C GLU A 182 31.83 -22.49 5.73
N GLY A 183 32.64 -23.05 4.82
CA GLY A 183 32.50 -22.81 3.37
C GLY A 183 31.18 -23.35 2.80
N PHE A 184 30.78 -24.55 3.22
CA PHE A 184 29.52 -25.18 2.83
C PHE A 184 28.31 -24.50 3.50
N LYS A 185 28.48 -24.07 4.76
CA LYS A 185 27.48 -23.27 5.49
C LYS A 185 27.16 -21.96 4.76
N LYS A 186 28.18 -21.17 4.39
CA LYS A 186 28.00 -19.90 3.65
C LYS A 186 27.36 -20.09 2.27
N LYS A 187 27.73 -21.17 1.54
CA LYS A 187 27.14 -21.48 0.23
C LYS A 187 25.66 -21.91 0.37
N GLY A 188 25.38 -22.84 1.27
CA GLY A 188 24.02 -23.35 1.50
C GLY A 188 23.05 -22.27 2.00
N ILE A 189 23.48 -21.38 2.89
CA ILE A 189 22.66 -20.24 3.33
C ILE A 189 22.35 -19.31 2.16
N ARG A 190 23.32 -19.01 1.28
CA ARG A 190 23.10 -18.17 0.09
C ARG A 190 22.07 -18.79 -0.87
N GLU A 191 22.14 -20.09 -1.10
CA GLU A 191 21.18 -20.81 -1.94
C GLU A 191 19.78 -20.81 -1.31
N ALA A 192 19.70 -20.99 0.01
CA ALA A 192 18.43 -20.92 0.76
C ALA A 192 17.80 -19.53 0.67
N VAL A 193 18.58 -18.46 0.88
CA VAL A 193 18.13 -17.06 0.76
C VAL A 193 17.64 -16.80 -0.67
N LYS A 194 18.40 -17.20 -1.69
CA LYS A 194 18.00 -17.00 -3.09
C LYS A 194 16.64 -17.64 -3.39
N ALA A 195 16.44 -18.90 -3.00
CA ALA A 195 15.19 -19.61 -3.21
C ALA A 195 14.01 -18.97 -2.43
N GLU A 196 14.26 -18.48 -1.22
CA GLU A 196 13.25 -17.74 -0.45
C GLU A 196 12.84 -16.46 -1.18
N MET A 197 13.80 -15.68 -1.66
CA MET A 197 13.54 -14.40 -2.34
C MET A 197 12.80 -14.59 -3.67
N GLU A 198 13.11 -15.64 -4.43
CA GLU A 198 12.38 -15.97 -5.67
C GLU A 198 10.90 -16.29 -5.39
N GLU A 199 10.61 -17.09 -4.36
CA GLU A 199 9.21 -17.38 -3.98
C GLU A 199 8.49 -16.17 -3.38
N MET A 200 9.20 -15.37 -2.58
CA MET A 200 8.64 -14.14 -2.01
C MET A 200 8.31 -13.10 -3.08
N LEU A 201 9.07 -13.06 -4.19
CA LEU A 201 8.74 -12.24 -5.35
C LEU A 201 7.38 -12.63 -5.94
N ASP A 202 7.14 -13.92 -6.16
CA ASP A 202 5.86 -14.40 -6.70
C ASP A 202 4.66 -14.08 -5.78
N VAL A 203 4.85 -14.19 -4.46
CA VAL A 203 3.82 -13.82 -3.48
C VAL A 203 3.56 -12.31 -3.51
N LEU A 204 4.60 -11.50 -3.54
CA LEU A 204 4.50 -10.04 -3.63
C LEU A 204 3.77 -9.60 -4.90
N MET A 205 4.14 -10.14 -6.07
CA MET A 205 3.47 -9.85 -7.33
C MET A 205 1.99 -10.28 -7.29
N GLY A 206 1.69 -11.42 -6.65
CA GLY A 206 0.31 -11.84 -6.39
C GLY A 206 -0.48 -10.82 -5.56
N ALA A 207 0.14 -10.25 -4.52
CA ALA A 207 -0.47 -9.19 -3.71
C ALA A 207 -0.68 -7.90 -4.51
N ASN A 208 0.28 -7.49 -5.35
CA ASN A 208 0.14 -6.30 -6.21
C ASN A 208 -0.96 -6.45 -7.25
N ARG A 209 -1.09 -7.63 -7.87
CA ARG A 209 -2.21 -7.94 -8.77
C ARG A 209 -3.55 -7.83 -8.04
N LEU A 210 -3.64 -8.33 -6.81
CA LEU A 210 -4.85 -8.23 -5.99
C LEU A 210 -5.21 -6.76 -5.69
N ARG A 211 -4.24 -5.94 -5.28
CA ARG A 211 -4.47 -4.49 -5.04
C ARG A 211 -4.99 -3.77 -6.27
N ARG A 212 -4.34 -3.99 -7.42
CA ARG A 212 -4.77 -3.41 -8.71
C ARG A 212 -6.19 -3.84 -9.05
N SER A 213 -6.50 -5.13 -8.96
CA SER A 213 -7.85 -5.66 -9.23
C SER A 213 -8.90 -4.95 -8.38
N VAL A 214 -8.68 -4.86 -7.06
CA VAL A 214 -9.63 -4.23 -6.13
C VAL A 214 -9.87 -2.76 -6.49
N ILE A 215 -8.81 -1.98 -6.74
CA ILE A 215 -8.95 -0.57 -7.11
C ILE A 215 -9.74 -0.43 -8.41
N ILE A 216 -9.41 -1.22 -9.43
CA ILE A 216 -10.08 -1.20 -10.75
C ILE A 216 -11.56 -1.57 -10.58
N GLU A 217 -11.86 -2.64 -9.83
CA GLU A 217 -13.22 -3.12 -9.63
C GLU A 217 -14.09 -2.12 -8.88
N ILE A 218 -13.55 -1.43 -7.86
CA ILE A 218 -14.25 -0.35 -7.16
C ILE A 218 -14.56 0.79 -8.12
N VAL A 219 -13.56 1.31 -8.84
CA VAL A 219 -13.72 2.47 -9.72
C VAL A 219 -14.67 2.18 -10.88
N ASN A 220 -14.63 0.96 -11.43
CA ASN A 220 -15.52 0.55 -12.53
C ASN A 220 -16.97 0.28 -12.07
N ALA A 221 -17.17 -0.08 -10.80
CA ALA A 221 -18.51 -0.25 -10.23
C ALA A 221 -19.17 1.08 -9.87
N ALA A 222 -18.35 2.08 -9.56
CA ALA A 222 -18.76 3.42 -9.18
C ALA A 222 -19.16 4.27 -10.39
N ASN A 223 -20.03 5.26 -10.19
CA ASN A 223 -20.23 6.32 -11.17
C ASN A 223 -19.00 7.27 -11.20
N VAL A 224 -18.94 8.18 -12.18
CA VAL A 224 -17.78 9.09 -12.35
C VAL A 224 -17.44 9.87 -11.08
N TYR A 225 -18.45 10.41 -10.39
CA TYR A 225 -18.26 11.20 -9.17
C TYR A 225 -17.80 10.34 -8.00
N GLN A 226 -18.44 9.18 -7.79
CA GLN A 226 -18.05 8.22 -6.76
C GLN A 226 -16.63 7.70 -6.98
N GLY A 227 -16.28 7.34 -8.22
CA GLY A 227 -14.94 6.86 -8.56
C GLY A 227 -13.88 7.95 -8.34
N ALA A 228 -14.18 9.20 -8.71
CA ALA A 228 -13.31 10.34 -8.43
C ALA A 228 -13.15 10.60 -6.93
N LEU A 229 -14.25 10.63 -6.16
CA LEU A 229 -14.21 10.82 -4.70
C LEU A 229 -13.47 9.70 -3.98
N PHE A 230 -13.64 8.46 -4.44
CA PHE A 230 -12.90 7.32 -3.90
C PHE A 230 -11.39 7.48 -4.11
N LEU A 231 -10.95 7.84 -5.32
CA LEU A 231 -9.54 8.04 -5.63
C LEU A 231 -8.97 9.28 -4.95
N GLU A 232 -9.75 10.37 -4.83
CA GLU A 232 -9.39 11.56 -4.05
C GLU A 232 -9.16 11.18 -2.59
N GLY A 233 -10.10 10.44 -1.99
CA GLY A 233 -10.01 9.97 -0.61
C GLY A 233 -8.82 9.04 -0.39
N LEU A 234 -8.54 8.12 -1.32
CA LEU A 234 -7.36 7.25 -1.26
C LEU A 234 -6.06 8.05 -1.35
N ALA A 235 -6.01 9.04 -2.24
CA ALA A 235 -4.86 9.93 -2.37
C ALA A 235 -4.65 10.78 -1.11
N GLN A 236 -5.72 11.34 -0.54
CA GLN A 236 -5.67 12.10 0.71
C GLN A 236 -5.21 11.22 1.88
N PHE A 237 -5.72 9.99 1.98
CA PHE A 237 -5.30 9.02 2.99
C PHE A 237 -3.79 8.76 2.92
N LEU A 238 -3.24 8.56 1.71
CA LEU A 238 -1.81 8.39 1.50
C LEU A 238 -0.99 9.65 1.80
N VAL A 239 -1.48 10.82 1.38
CA VAL A 239 -0.82 12.09 1.65
C VAL A 239 -0.76 12.37 3.16
N GLY A 240 -1.82 12.02 3.89
CA GLY A 240 -1.92 12.16 5.34
C GLY A 240 -0.83 11.40 6.09
N PHE A 241 -0.32 10.28 5.56
CA PHE A 241 0.81 9.58 6.17
C PHE A 241 2.10 10.38 6.20
N LYS A 242 2.25 11.39 5.34
CA LYS A 242 3.42 12.29 5.32
C LYS A 242 3.18 13.59 6.08
N ASP A 243 2.06 13.74 6.77
CA ASP A 243 1.83 14.89 7.65
C ASP A 243 2.84 14.88 8.80
N THR A 244 3.64 15.94 8.88
CA THR A 244 4.76 16.02 9.84
C THR A 244 4.29 16.13 11.29
N ALA A 245 3.12 16.75 11.52
CA ALA A 245 2.56 16.88 12.86
C ALA A 245 2.07 15.50 13.35
N LEU A 246 1.29 14.81 12.52
CA LEU A 246 0.77 13.47 12.82
C LEU A 246 1.88 12.44 13.01
N VAL A 247 2.91 12.45 12.13
CA VAL A 247 4.09 11.60 12.27
C VAL A 247 4.85 11.93 13.57
N GLY A 248 4.93 13.21 13.93
CA GLY A 248 5.54 13.66 15.19
C GLY A 248 4.79 13.15 16.41
N GLU A 249 3.46 13.26 16.42
CA GLU A 249 2.58 12.75 17.48
C GLU A 249 2.71 11.24 17.66
N PHE A 250 2.63 10.49 16.56
CA PHE A 250 2.76 9.04 16.61
C PHE A 250 4.10 8.58 17.19
N ARG A 251 5.20 9.26 16.83
CA ARG A 251 6.53 8.96 17.39
C ARG A 251 6.58 9.22 18.90
N ARG A 252 5.95 10.30 19.38
CA ARG A 252 5.86 10.59 20.82
C ARG A 252 5.07 9.51 21.57
N CYS A 253 3.92 9.09 21.04
CA CYS A 253 3.14 8.00 21.64
C CYS A 253 3.93 6.68 21.71
N LYS A 254 4.67 6.33 20.65
CA LYS A 254 5.52 5.13 20.64
C LYS A 254 6.63 5.20 21.69
N MET A 255 7.26 6.36 21.86
CA MET A 255 8.29 6.56 22.90
C MET A 255 7.70 6.41 24.31
N MET A 256 6.51 6.96 24.54
CA MET A 256 5.83 6.86 25.84
C MET A 256 5.50 5.39 26.19
N MET A 257 4.97 4.62 25.24
CA MET A 257 4.73 3.18 25.44
C MET A 257 6.02 2.39 25.70
N MET A 258 7.14 2.73 25.03
CA MET A 258 8.43 2.06 25.26
C MET A 258 9.05 2.43 26.63
N MET A 259 8.85 3.65 27.11
CA MET A 259 9.29 4.07 28.44
C MET A 259 8.49 3.38 29.55
N ASP A 260 7.17 3.19 29.37
CA ASP A 260 6.33 2.47 30.34
C ASP A 260 6.69 0.97 30.40
N ILE A 261 7.05 0.35 29.28
CA ILE A 261 7.49 -1.05 29.24
C ILE A 261 8.87 -1.25 29.89
N ASN A 262 9.77 -0.29 29.76
CA ASN A 262 11.10 -0.35 30.36
C ASN A 262 11.17 0.24 31.79
N GLY A 263 10.11 0.91 32.26
CA GLY A 263 10.02 1.57 33.57
C GLY A 263 9.05 0.91 34.57
N GLY A 264 8.40 -0.20 34.21
CA GLY A 264 7.37 -0.88 35.02
C GLY A 264 7.93 -1.82 36.08
N GLY A 265 8.71 -1.29 37.01
CA GLY A 265 9.18 -2.00 38.20
C GLY A 265 9.35 -1.03 39.36
N THR A 266 8.25 -0.50 39.90
CA THR A 266 8.14 0.00 41.29
C THR A 266 6.68 0.30 41.65
N HIS A 267 6.11 -0.58 42.47
CA HIS A 267 5.37 -0.31 43.72
C HIS A 267 4.56 1.01 43.84
N TRP A 268 3.23 0.87 43.86
CA TRP A 268 2.27 1.59 44.72
C TRP A 268 1.05 0.64 44.82
N GLY A 269 0.58 0.11 45.94
CA GLY A 269 0.71 0.58 47.32
C GLY A 269 -0.34 1.62 47.64
N PHE A 270 -1.63 1.27 47.53
CA PHE A 270 -2.72 1.45 48.50
C PHE A 270 -3.97 0.73 47.99
#